data_AF-A0A7S0IZA8-F1
#
_entry.id   AF-A0A7S0IZA8-F1
#
_cell.length_a   1.000
_cell.length_b   1.000
_cell.length_c   1.000
_cell.angle_alpha   90.00
_cell.angle_beta   90.00
_cell.angle_gamma   90.00
#
_symmetry.space_group_name_H-M   'P 1'
#
loop_
_entity.id
_entity.type
_entity.pdbx_description
1 polymer ?
#
loop_
_entity_poly.entity_id
_entity_poly.type
_entity_poly.pdbx_seq_one_letter_code
_entity_poly.pdbx_strand_id
1 'polypeptide(L)'
;VEAHRSGSAPRMSRRRLPEVAIGETIAGETACVRTFEDFPRSFLSLISEPRRRWLAVTDSLGRVLLLEARTLVVVRLWKGYREAQCGWLEAEGGSGGCPSFLAIYAPRRGLLELWAVPTGERICAQVVGSDCALLSPPPMLAPLDTAQVALRWRSRCYLLQKSSGVLSLLSPSVSTV
;
A
#
# COMPACT_ATOMS: atom_id res chain seq x y z
N VAL A 1 -38.45 -1.37 -66.46
CA VAL A 1 -38.56 -2.52 -65.52
C VAL A 1 -37.31 -3.36 -65.72
N GLU A 2 -36.17 -2.80 -65.31
CA GLU A 2 -35.44 -3.07 -64.05
C GLU A 2 -34.49 -4.28 -64.17
N ALA A 3 -33.22 -3.94 -64.39
CA ALA A 3 -32.08 -4.85 -64.36
C ALA A 3 -31.66 -5.06 -62.89
N HIS A 4 -31.86 -6.26 -62.36
CA HIS A 4 -31.36 -6.64 -61.04
C HIS A 4 -29.87 -6.96 -61.09
N ARG A 5 -29.05 -6.05 -60.52
CA ARG A 5 -27.65 -6.29 -60.16
C ARG A 5 -27.59 -7.16 -58.91
N SER A 6 -26.93 -8.32 -58.98
CA SER A 6 -26.58 -9.15 -57.83
C SER A 6 -25.34 -8.57 -57.13
N GLY A 7 -25.53 -7.98 -55.96
CA GLY A 7 -24.44 -7.48 -55.10
C GLY A 7 -23.80 -8.61 -54.30
N SER A 8 -22.48 -8.79 -54.46
CA SER A 8 -21.63 -9.66 -53.65
C SER A 8 -21.41 -9.03 -52.26
N ALA A 9 -21.71 -9.76 -51.19
CA ALA A 9 -21.44 -9.32 -49.82
C ALA A 9 -19.93 -9.39 -49.51
N PRO A 10 -19.34 -8.38 -48.84
CA PRO A 10 -17.91 -8.38 -48.55
C PRO A 10 -17.58 -9.40 -47.45
N ARG A 11 -16.60 -10.25 -47.74
CA ARG A 11 -16.06 -11.26 -46.82
C ARG A 11 -15.28 -10.55 -45.72
N MET A 12 -15.91 -10.35 -44.54
CA MET A 12 -15.24 -9.83 -43.35
C MET A 12 -14.06 -10.71 -42.98
N SER A 13 -12.84 -10.22 -43.21
CA SER A 13 -11.63 -10.85 -42.70
C SER A 13 -11.64 -10.73 -41.18
N ARG A 14 -11.65 -11.88 -40.50
CA ARG A 14 -11.43 -11.94 -39.04
C ARG A 14 -10.05 -11.34 -38.77
N ARG A 15 -10.00 -10.09 -38.29
CA ARG A 15 -8.78 -9.51 -37.74
C ARG A 15 -8.34 -10.40 -36.57
N ARG A 16 -7.21 -11.10 -36.72
CA ARG A 16 -6.56 -11.77 -35.59
C ARG A 16 -6.16 -10.67 -34.60
N LEU A 17 -6.63 -10.78 -33.38
CA LEU A 17 -6.11 -9.98 -32.27
C LEU A 17 -4.62 -10.32 -32.13
N PRO A 18 -3.75 -9.35 -31.80
CA PRO A 18 -2.36 -9.64 -31.53
C PRO A 18 -2.29 -10.62 -30.36
N GLU A 19 -1.65 -11.75 -30.60
CA GLU A 19 -1.32 -12.72 -29.57
C GLU A 19 -0.35 -12.04 -28.61
N VAL A 20 -0.80 -11.78 -27.40
CA VAL A 20 0.05 -11.22 -26.34
C VAL A 20 1.05 -12.31 -26.00
N ALA A 21 2.26 -12.20 -26.53
CA ALA A 21 3.38 -13.03 -26.10
C ALA A 21 3.56 -12.82 -24.60
N ILE A 22 3.21 -13.83 -23.81
CA ILE A 22 3.51 -13.86 -22.39
C ILE A 22 5.04 -13.87 -22.33
N GLY A 23 5.62 -12.73 -21.96
CA GLY A 23 7.07 -12.58 -21.84
C GLY A 23 7.65 -13.70 -20.99
N GLU A 24 8.86 -14.15 -21.33
CA GLU A 24 9.56 -15.20 -20.59
C GLU A 24 9.47 -14.95 -19.08
N THR A 25 9.03 -15.97 -18.34
CA THR A 25 8.90 -15.91 -16.88
C THR A 25 10.27 -15.69 -16.24
N ILE A 26 10.61 -14.43 -15.92
CA ILE A 26 11.80 -14.06 -15.13
C ILE A 26 11.58 -14.30 -13.63
N ALA A 27 10.77 -15.30 -13.26
CA ALA A 27 10.55 -15.65 -11.86
C ALA A 27 11.54 -16.74 -11.48
N GLY A 28 12.61 -16.36 -10.76
CA GLY A 28 13.53 -17.31 -10.15
C GLY A 28 12.85 -18.18 -9.07
N GLU A 29 13.56 -19.18 -8.58
CA GLU A 29 13.07 -20.03 -7.49
C GLU A 29 12.73 -19.21 -6.23
N THR A 30 11.50 -19.36 -5.74
CA THR A 30 11.07 -18.73 -4.49
C THR A 30 11.35 -19.68 -3.33
N ALA A 31 12.17 -19.26 -2.37
CA ALA A 31 12.47 -20.01 -1.16
C ALA A 31 12.03 -19.25 0.09
N CYS A 32 11.58 -19.99 1.12
CA CYS A 32 11.37 -19.42 2.44
C CYS A 32 12.73 -19.15 3.10
N VAL A 33 13.08 -17.87 3.27
CA VAL A 33 14.36 -17.48 3.89
C VAL A 33 14.23 -17.41 5.41
N ARG A 34 13.05 -17.01 5.93
CA ARG A 34 12.77 -16.88 7.36
C ARG A 34 11.27 -17.00 7.62
N THR A 35 10.94 -17.54 8.79
CA THR A 35 9.58 -17.63 9.32
C THR A 35 9.52 -16.87 10.65
N PHE A 36 8.41 -16.18 10.90
CA PHE A 36 8.10 -15.54 12.17
C PHE A 36 6.74 -16.01 12.66
N GLU A 37 6.69 -16.52 13.89
CA GLU A 37 5.48 -17.04 14.52
C GLU A 37 5.30 -16.39 15.90
N ASP A 38 4.04 -16.17 16.29
CA ASP A 38 3.71 -15.55 17.58
C ASP A 38 2.41 -16.16 18.15
N PHE A 39 2.44 -17.44 18.47
CA PHE A 39 1.28 -18.17 19.03
C PHE A 39 0.80 -17.54 20.36
N PRO A 40 -0.52 -17.45 20.62
CA PRO A 40 -1.67 -17.96 19.86
C PRO A 40 -2.21 -16.97 18.81
N ARG A 41 -1.39 -16.04 18.35
CA ARG A 41 -1.85 -14.88 17.56
C ARG A 41 -1.81 -15.22 16.08
N SER A 42 -2.81 -14.72 15.36
CA SER A 42 -2.88 -14.81 13.91
C SER A 42 -2.65 -13.42 13.33
N PHE A 43 -1.71 -13.28 12.40
CA PHE A 43 -1.51 -12.04 11.68
C PHE A 43 -2.66 -11.83 10.70
N LEU A 44 -3.20 -10.60 10.67
CA LEU A 44 -4.37 -10.24 9.87
C LEU A 44 -4.00 -9.41 8.63
N SER A 45 -3.00 -8.56 8.75
CA SER A 45 -2.48 -7.77 7.63
C SER A 45 -0.99 -7.54 7.78
N LEU A 46 -0.31 -7.43 6.65
CA LEU A 46 1.12 -7.11 6.54
C LEU A 46 1.28 -6.11 5.41
N ILE A 47 1.89 -4.98 5.71
CA ILE A 47 2.19 -3.95 4.72
C ILE A 47 3.67 -3.55 4.81
N SER A 48 4.33 -3.49 3.66
CA SER A 48 5.72 -3.07 3.58
C SER A 48 5.86 -1.57 3.41
N GLU A 49 6.83 -1.01 4.12
CA GLU A 49 7.33 0.34 3.86
C GLU A 49 7.92 0.43 2.45
N PRO A 50 7.95 1.59 1.80
CA PRO A 50 8.23 1.69 0.36
C PRO A 50 9.66 1.28 0.00
N ARG A 51 10.61 1.59 0.88
CA ARG A 51 12.00 1.11 0.80
C ARG A 51 12.17 -0.33 1.29
N ARG A 52 11.08 -0.98 1.71
CA ARG A 52 11.00 -2.37 2.17
C ARG A 52 11.95 -2.67 3.33
N ARG A 53 12.28 -1.66 4.16
CA ARG A 53 13.08 -1.86 5.36
C ARG A 53 12.22 -2.30 6.54
N TRP A 54 10.97 -1.84 6.58
CA TRP A 54 10.06 -2.05 7.69
C TRP A 54 8.77 -2.71 7.22
N LEU A 55 8.17 -3.53 8.09
CA LEU A 55 6.85 -4.10 7.90
C LEU A 55 5.97 -3.68 9.07
N ALA A 56 4.75 -3.25 8.78
CA ALA A 56 3.71 -3.11 9.79
C ALA A 56 2.78 -4.32 9.70
N VAL A 57 2.58 -5.00 10.83
CA VAL A 57 1.74 -6.20 10.92
C VAL A 57 0.67 -6.00 11.96
N THR A 58 -0.57 -6.30 11.62
CA THR A 58 -1.67 -6.33 12.60
C THR A 58 -2.01 -7.76 12.98
N ASP A 59 -2.51 -7.99 14.19
CA ASP A 59 -2.85 -9.31 14.68
C ASP A 59 -4.28 -9.43 15.25
N SER A 60 -4.67 -10.67 15.53
CA SER A 60 -5.98 -11.03 16.08
C SER A 60 -6.25 -10.54 17.51
N LEU A 61 -5.24 -10.07 18.25
CA LEU A 61 -5.40 -9.58 19.63
C LEU A 61 -5.43 -8.06 19.75
N GLY A 62 -5.24 -7.34 18.64
CA GLY A 62 -5.26 -5.89 18.61
C GLY A 62 -3.93 -5.24 18.88
N ARG A 63 -2.89 -5.78 18.26
CA ARG A 63 -1.58 -5.16 18.25
C ARG A 63 -1.20 -4.75 16.84
N VAL A 64 -0.38 -3.72 16.76
CA VAL A 64 0.40 -3.40 15.57
C VAL A 64 1.87 -3.66 15.91
N LEU A 65 2.53 -4.45 15.09
CA LEU A 65 3.95 -4.80 15.19
C LEU A 65 4.70 -4.04 14.11
N LEU A 66 5.81 -3.41 14.47
CA LEU A 66 6.82 -2.93 13.52
C LEU A 66 7.95 -3.95 13.48
N LEU A 67 8.14 -4.58 12.34
CA LEU A 67 9.21 -5.56 12.10
C LEU A 67 10.27 -4.94 11.19
N GLU A 68 11.54 -5.26 11.42
CA GLU A 68 12.56 -5.10 10.38
C GLU A 68 12.36 -6.19 9.32
N ALA A 69 12.15 -5.80 8.06
CA ALA A 69 11.74 -6.71 6.98
C ALA A 69 12.76 -7.81 6.69
N ARG A 70 14.06 -7.53 6.89
CA ARG A 70 15.12 -8.53 6.71
C ARG A 70 15.09 -9.52 7.84
N THR A 71 15.34 -9.10 9.08
CA THR A 71 15.53 -10.04 10.20
C THR A 71 14.22 -10.57 10.81
N LEU A 72 13.08 -9.95 10.52
CA LEU A 72 11.80 -10.16 11.20
C LEU A 72 11.87 -9.89 12.72
N VAL A 73 12.82 -9.06 13.16
CA VAL A 73 12.89 -8.59 14.55
C VAL A 73 11.80 -7.55 14.79
N VAL A 74 11.02 -7.74 15.85
CA VAL A 74 10.04 -6.76 16.33
C VAL A 74 10.79 -5.60 16.97
N VAL A 75 10.81 -4.45 16.31
CA VAL A 75 11.44 -3.23 16.85
C VAL A 75 10.47 -2.37 17.66
N ARG A 76 9.15 -2.53 17.44
CA ARG A 76 8.12 -1.81 18.18
C ARG A 76 6.78 -2.53 18.19
N LEU A 77 6.00 -2.29 19.24
CA LEU A 77 4.68 -2.84 19.45
C LEU A 77 3.72 -1.76 19.94
N TRP A 78 2.55 -1.66 19.34
CA TRP A 78 1.42 -0.86 19.81
C TRP A 78 0.28 -1.77 20.24
N LYS A 79 -0.31 -1.56 21.43
CA LYS A 79 -1.39 -2.39 22.00
C LYS A 79 -2.71 -1.63 22.03
N GLY A 80 -3.83 -2.35 21.94
CA GLY A 80 -5.18 -1.77 21.97
C GLY A 80 -5.68 -1.27 20.61
N TYR A 81 -5.05 -1.74 19.54
CA TYR A 81 -5.31 -1.39 18.14
C TYR A 81 -6.08 -2.51 17.43
N ARG A 82 -7.16 -3.02 18.04
CA ARG A 82 -8.00 -4.04 17.39
C ARG A 82 -8.63 -3.44 16.13
N GLU A 83 -8.66 -4.24 15.08
CA GLU A 83 -9.15 -3.86 13.74
C GLU A 83 -8.40 -2.67 13.13
N ALA A 84 -7.19 -2.37 13.63
CA ALA A 84 -6.43 -1.26 13.09
C ALA A 84 -6.08 -1.49 11.63
N GLN A 85 -6.13 -0.40 10.88
CA GLN A 85 -5.63 -0.32 9.52
C GLN A 85 -4.32 0.42 9.56
N CYS A 86 -3.38 0.03 8.70
CA CYS A 86 -2.07 0.64 8.62
C CYS A 86 -1.84 1.19 7.21
N GLY A 87 -0.99 2.21 7.10
CA GLY A 87 -0.51 2.74 5.84
C GLY A 87 0.83 3.43 6.01
N TRP A 88 1.58 3.57 4.92
CA TRP A 88 2.91 4.18 4.92
C TRP A 88 2.90 5.53 4.22
N LEU A 89 3.61 6.49 4.79
CA LEU A 89 3.92 7.78 4.18
C LEU A 89 5.43 7.99 4.12
N GLU A 90 5.90 8.72 3.12
CA GLU A 90 7.27 9.21 3.04
C GLU A 90 7.30 10.73 3.13
N ALA A 91 8.27 11.28 3.86
CA ALA A 91 8.51 12.72 3.86
C ALA A 91 8.90 13.23 2.46
N GLU A 92 8.50 14.46 2.15
CA GLU A 92 9.04 15.17 1.01
C GLU A 92 10.45 15.69 1.35
N GLY A 93 11.48 15.07 0.78
CA GLY A 93 12.88 15.45 0.96
C GLY A 93 13.75 14.77 -0.10
N GLY A 94 14.78 15.47 -0.59
CA GLY A 94 15.65 15.02 -1.68
C GLY A 94 16.48 13.78 -1.34
N SER A 95 17.22 13.30 -2.36
CA SER A 95 18.07 12.10 -2.37
C SER A 95 18.94 11.93 -1.10
N GLY A 96 18.41 11.26 -0.08
CA GLY A 96 19.16 10.92 1.12
C GLY A 96 18.27 10.68 2.35
N GLY A 97 17.76 9.45 2.49
CA GLY A 97 17.22 8.97 3.77
C GLY A 97 15.95 9.65 4.29
N CYS A 98 14.94 9.88 3.44
CA CYS A 98 13.66 10.43 3.89
C CYS A 98 13.07 9.56 5.03
N PRO A 99 12.60 10.16 6.14
CA PRO A 99 11.93 9.41 7.17
C PRO A 99 10.61 8.84 6.65
N SER A 100 10.32 7.61 7.07
CA SER A 100 9.07 6.92 6.78
C SER A 100 8.14 7.07 7.98
N PHE A 101 6.85 7.29 7.73
CA PHE A 101 5.83 7.38 8.77
C PHE A 101 4.83 6.26 8.62
N LEU A 102 4.47 5.67 9.75
CA LEU A 102 3.41 4.68 9.86
C LEU A 102 2.13 5.39 10.30
N ALA A 103 1.12 5.40 9.43
CA ALA A 103 -0.25 5.72 9.80
C ALA A 103 -0.91 4.50 10.42
N ILE A 104 -1.54 4.68 11.57
CA ILE A 104 -2.35 3.68 12.24
C ILE A 104 -3.73 4.28 12.48
N TYR A 105 -4.74 3.77 11.78
CA TYR A 105 -6.14 4.09 12.05
C TYR A 105 -6.73 2.99 12.92
N ALA A 106 -7.29 3.35 14.08
CA ALA A 106 -7.94 2.44 15.01
C ALA A 106 -9.46 2.70 15.02
N PRO A 107 -10.26 1.98 14.21
CA PRO A 107 -11.68 2.27 14.01
C PRO A 107 -12.48 2.28 15.32
N ARG A 108 -12.20 1.34 16.23
CA ARG A 108 -12.91 1.23 17.51
C ARG A 108 -12.65 2.38 18.48
N ARG A 109 -11.56 3.12 18.27
CA ARG A 109 -11.24 4.34 19.03
C ARG A 109 -11.60 5.60 18.25
N GLY A 110 -11.90 5.47 16.96
CA GLY A 110 -12.08 6.60 16.04
C GLY A 110 -10.85 7.50 15.93
N LEU A 111 -9.64 6.92 16.07
CA LEU A 111 -8.38 7.65 16.11
C LEU A 111 -7.48 7.30 14.93
N LEU A 112 -6.89 8.31 14.31
CA LEU A 112 -5.79 8.20 13.37
C LEU A 112 -4.51 8.73 14.03
N GLU A 113 -3.45 7.93 14.03
CA GLU A 113 -2.14 8.31 14.58
C GLU A 113 -1.06 8.18 13.52
N LEU A 114 -0.13 9.14 13.49
CA LEU A 114 1.08 9.08 12.66
C LEU A 114 2.31 8.89 13.55
N TRP A 115 3.13 7.90 13.20
CA TRP A 115 4.33 7.54 13.95
C TRP A 115 5.56 7.61 13.04
N ALA A 116 6.61 8.31 13.48
CA ALA A 116 7.89 8.28 12.81
C ALA A 116 8.58 6.93 13.01
N VAL A 117 9.16 6.38 11.93
CA VAL A 117 9.82 5.07 11.94
C VAL A 117 11.29 5.21 11.55
N PRO A 118 12.24 4.60 12.30
CA PRO A 118 12.03 3.69 13.44
C PRO A 118 11.96 4.38 14.82
N THR A 119 12.17 5.69 14.90
CA THR A 119 12.30 6.43 16.17
C THR A 119 11.12 6.19 17.11
N GLY A 120 9.92 6.03 16.55
CA GLY A 120 8.68 5.76 17.29
C GLY A 120 8.09 6.97 17.97
N GLU A 121 8.51 8.16 17.54
CA GLU A 121 7.87 9.40 17.95
C GLU A 121 6.47 9.49 17.33
N ARG A 122 5.47 9.85 18.13
CA ARG A 122 4.11 10.10 17.63
C ARG A 122 4.03 11.54 17.14
N ILE A 123 3.94 11.71 15.83
CA ILE A 123 3.89 13.02 15.17
C ILE A 123 2.52 13.67 15.36
N CYS A 124 1.45 12.90 15.21
CA CYS A 124 0.11 13.41 15.47
C CYS A 124 -0.87 12.30 15.87
N ALA A 125 -1.98 12.74 16.48
CA ALA A 125 -3.15 11.93 16.77
C ALA A 125 -4.40 12.78 16.49
N GLN A 126 -5.31 12.28 15.68
CA GLN A 126 -6.53 12.98 15.29
C GLN A 126 -7.75 12.09 15.50
N VAL A 127 -8.81 12.66 16.06
CA VAL A 127 -10.13 12.01 16.12
C VAL A 127 -10.78 12.15 14.75
N VAL A 128 -11.00 11.01 14.08
CA VAL A 128 -11.59 10.93 12.74
C VAL A 128 -12.90 10.13 12.71
N GLY A 129 -13.29 9.53 13.84
CA GLY A 129 -14.47 8.68 13.95
C GLY A 129 -14.23 7.25 13.43
N SER A 130 -15.25 6.39 13.57
CA SER A 130 -15.16 4.96 13.22
C SER A 130 -15.48 4.65 11.75
N ASP A 131 -16.03 5.64 11.03
CA ASP A 131 -16.53 5.48 9.65
C ASP A 131 -15.48 5.85 8.58
N CYS A 132 -14.20 5.59 8.87
CA CYS A 132 -13.12 5.80 7.92
C CYS A 132 -12.52 4.49 7.39
N ALA A 133 -11.76 4.61 6.31
CA ALA A 133 -10.86 3.58 5.82
C ALA A 133 -9.52 4.22 5.38
N LEU A 134 -8.41 3.59 5.74
CA LEU A 134 -7.11 3.93 5.19
C LEU A 134 -6.93 3.27 3.83
N LEU A 135 -6.54 4.08 2.86
CA LEU A 135 -6.25 3.66 1.50
C LEU A 135 -4.80 3.99 1.20
N SER A 136 -4.06 2.97 0.77
CA SER A 136 -2.71 3.14 0.24
C SER A 136 -2.74 2.69 -1.22
N PRO A 137 -2.25 3.50 -2.17
CA PRO A 137 -2.09 3.05 -3.55
C PRO A 137 -1.24 1.79 -3.57
N PRO A 138 -1.58 0.79 -4.40
CA PRO A 138 -0.71 -0.35 -4.56
C PRO A 138 0.66 0.12 -5.06
N PRO A 139 1.75 -0.51 -4.60
CA PRO A 139 3.06 -0.24 -5.18
C PRO A 139 2.98 -0.56 -6.68
N MET A 140 3.21 0.44 -7.52
CA MET A 140 3.11 0.26 -8.97
C MET A 140 4.20 -0.74 -9.40
N LEU A 141 3.78 -1.87 -9.97
CA LEU A 141 4.70 -2.86 -10.55
C LEU A 141 5.26 -2.29 -11.86
N ALA A 142 6.21 -1.34 -11.79
CA ALA A 142 6.87 -0.87 -13.01
C ALA A 142 8.06 -1.77 -13.37
N PRO A 143 8.36 -1.91 -14.67
CA PRO A 143 9.62 -2.49 -15.14
C PRO A 143 10.81 -1.77 -14.53
N LEU A 144 11.89 -2.51 -14.27
CA LEU A 144 13.09 -2.06 -13.55
C LEU A 144 13.89 -0.93 -14.25
N ASP A 145 13.39 -0.39 -15.38
CA ASP A 145 14.14 0.54 -16.21
C ASP A 145 13.42 1.88 -16.36
N THR A 146 13.74 2.82 -15.47
CA THR A 146 14.30 4.15 -15.80
C THR A 146 14.29 5.05 -14.56
N ALA A 147 15.41 5.76 -14.37
CA ALA A 147 15.68 6.68 -13.26
C ALA A 147 14.66 7.84 -13.07
N GLN A 148 13.66 8.00 -13.95
CA GLN A 148 12.58 8.99 -13.80
C GLN A 148 11.40 8.50 -12.96
N VAL A 149 11.29 7.18 -12.78
CA VAL A 149 10.22 6.53 -12.03
C VAL A 149 10.40 6.70 -10.50
N ALA A 150 11.66 6.76 -10.05
CA ALA A 150 12.03 6.94 -8.65
C ALA A 150 11.58 8.28 -8.01
N LEU A 151 11.28 9.30 -8.83
CA LEU A 151 10.85 10.62 -8.33
C LEU A 151 9.34 10.73 -8.06
N ARG A 152 8.53 9.75 -8.50
CA ARG A 152 7.06 9.79 -8.36
C ARG A 152 6.47 8.71 -7.44
N TRP A 153 7.30 7.81 -6.94
CA TRP A 153 6.91 6.71 -6.05
C TRP A 153 6.85 7.10 -4.59
N ARG A 154 6.24 8.24 -4.31
CA ARG A 154 5.98 8.65 -2.94
C ARG A 154 4.87 7.77 -2.43
N SER A 155 5.10 7.01 -1.37
CA SER A 155 3.97 6.37 -0.70
C SER A 155 3.10 7.43 -0.06
N ARG A 156 1.86 7.42 -0.53
CA ARG A 156 0.79 8.29 -0.07
C ARG A 156 -0.22 7.42 0.63
N CYS A 157 -0.67 7.89 1.78
CA CYS A 157 -1.78 7.26 2.46
C CYS A 157 -2.94 8.25 2.47
N TYR A 158 -4.15 7.75 2.25
CA TYR A 158 -5.36 8.56 2.20
C TYR A 158 -6.34 8.04 3.25
N LEU A 159 -7.11 8.95 3.83
CA LEU A 159 -8.23 8.62 4.68
C LEU A 159 -9.53 8.87 3.90
N LEU A 160 -10.30 7.81 3.67
CA LEU A 160 -11.63 7.88 3.11
C LEU A 160 -12.65 7.87 4.24
N GLN A 161 -13.45 8.92 4.36
CA GLN A 161 -14.66 8.91 5.18
C GLN A 161 -15.80 8.32 4.36
N LYS A 162 -16.37 7.19 4.81
CA LYS A 162 -17.27 6.38 3.98
C LYS A 162 -18.63 7.05 3.79
N SER A 163 -19.19 7.62 4.84
CA SER A 163 -20.47 8.35 4.83
C SER A 163 -20.48 9.57 3.91
N SER A 164 -19.41 10.37 3.95
CA SER A 164 -19.31 11.59 3.16
C SER A 164 -18.66 11.38 1.78
N GLY A 165 -17.96 10.27 1.58
CA GLY A 165 -17.13 10.02 0.39
C GLY A 165 -15.89 10.91 0.31
N VAL A 166 -15.59 11.70 1.35
CA VAL A 166 -14.45 12.61 1.36
C VAL A 166 -13.16 11.81 1.47
N LEU A 167 -12.25 12.05 0.53
CA LEU A 167 -10.92 11.47 0.50
C LEU A 167 -9.86 12.52 0.87
N SER A 168 -9.18 12.32 2.00
CA SER A 168 -8.15 13.23 2.49
C SER A 168 -6.76 12.62 2.31
N LEU A 169 -5.83 13.36 1.71
CA LEU A 169 -4.42 12.97 1.68
C LEU A 169 -3.80 13.17 3.06
N LEU A 170 -3.20 12.12 3.60
CA LEU A 170 -2.42 12.22 4.83
C LEU A 170 -1.05 12.80 4.50
N SER A 171 -0.61 13.77 5.30
CA SER A 171 0.71 14.39 5.19
C SER A 171 1.35 14.43 6.58
N PRO A 172 2.66 14.13 6.69
CA PRO A 172 3.39 14.29 7.95
C PRO A 172 3.58 15.77 8.36
N SER A 173 3.13 16.73 7.53
CA SER A 173 3.10 18.15 7.88
C SER A 173 2.02 18.43 8.93
N VAL A 174 2.38 18.32 10.21
CA VAL A 174 1.71 19.03 11.28
C VAL A 174 2.66 20.10 11.78
N SER A 175 2.24 21.35 11.61
CA SER A 175 2.87 22.53 12.16
C SER A 175 3.13 22.32 13.65
N THR A 176 4.40 22.36 14.05
CA THR A 176 4.78 22.69 15.42
C THR A 176 4.13 24.02 15.76
N VAL A 177 3.16 23.99 16.68
CA VAL A 177 2.79 25.17 17.48
C VAL A 177 3.55 25.04 18.79
#